data_AF-A0A5B0QI59-F1
#
_entry.id   AF-A0A5B0QI59-F1
#
_cell.length_a   1.000
_cell.length_b   1.000
_cell.length_c   1.000
_cell.angle_alpha   90.00
_cell.angle_beta   90.00
_cell.angle_gamma   90.00
#
_symmetry.space_group_name_H-M   'P 1'
#
loop_
_entity.id
_entity.type
_entity.pdbx_description
1 polymer ?
#
loop_
_entity_poly.entity_id
_entity_poly.type
_entity_poly.pdbx_seq_one_letter_code
_entity_poly.pdbx_strand_id
1 'polypeptide(L)'
;MGVFNFNGVFGLFSEYPLTRNFKDPRIPMTVTICSVLVLMGLILFNVLTQGSVSQTESILRGHWYIKNSTLSCQPATMVMGNSYFTNTQPTHPGDNKELDKEAGEQRGSFSWSLQSVVRGPEGRDTGETGFYYEESPLRCNITGISLTYDFQIQSFSYSMRAMCVTPSVEKNTADNYICLETRFSIVDRAVPRFTEEVQNTLQAQVFGISKYYPELNFSANALPSTAFPPYTDLNNSLAQEEVGNRDILQWSVWLDGFNYTLTENYQDFNHSHLYMQPEPQGKLYISGAAANPRSFDQGTLDLLNAGKSGLQIAAVGIGGIRPIPPSATLTEVQLLPAPMPLYLNLTESILAIMMDMAGKDLDKRVLGAGYLCTITKTPWKKAIPMLAMIIGSCSGMFGAALTIMLFVARRYDSHLISKQEKRATSDSAVLDNPLIESERDELMLESQIEVMKKKPDQILW
;
A
#
# COMPACT_ATOMS: atom_id res chain seq x y z
N MET A 1 -46.86 -14.84 -35.33
CA MET A 1 -47.40 -13.71 -34.56
C MET A 1 -48.57 -14.22 -33.74
N GLY A 2 -48.55 -14.11 -32.42
CA GLY A 2 -49.70 -14.43 -31.58
C GLY A 2 -50.60 -13.20 -31.43
N VAL A 3 -51.87 -13.31 -31.80
CA VAL A 3 -52.84 -12.21 -31.61
C VAL A 3 -53.22 -12.19 -30.13
N PHE A 4 -52.77 -11.16 -29.39
CA PHE A 4 -53.21 -10.95 -28.01
C PHE A 4 -54.71 -10.64 -28.01
N ASN A 5 -55.49 -11.49 -27.34
CA ASN A 5 -56.94 -11.33 -27.23
C ASN A 5 -57.27 -10.24 -26.19
N PHE A 6 -57.23 -8.98 -26.63
CA PHE A 6 -57.38 -7.79 -25.76
C PHE A 6 -58.62 -7.83 -24.85
N ASN A 7 -59.72 -8.45 -25.28
CA ASN A 7 -60.94 -8.56 -24.49
C ASN A 7 -60.76 -9.37 -23.19
N GLY A 8 -59.79 -10.28 -23.13
CA GLY A 8 -59.50 -11.05 -21.91
C GLY A 8 -58.72 -10.26 -20.85
N VAL A 9 -57.86 -9.32 -21.26
CA VAL A 9 -56.93 -8.62 -20.35
C VAL A 9 -57.67 -7.61 -19.46
N PHE A 10 -58.66 -6.91 -20.00
CA PHE A 10 -59.46 -5.93 -19.25
C PHE A 10 -60.52 -6.58 -18.33
N GLY A 11 -60.73 -7.89 -18.42
CA GLY A 11 -61.65 -8.65 -17.55
C GLY A 11 -61.11 -8.92 -16.14
N LEU A 12 -59.80 -8.76 -15.91
CA LEU A 12 -59.17 -9.09 -14.62
C LEU A 12 -59.70 -8.28 -13.41
N PHE A 13 -60.38 -7.15 -13.65
CA PHE A 13 -60.93 -6.28 -12.62
C PHE A 13 -62.39 -5.84 -12.91
N SER A 14 -63.20 -6.66 -13.60
CA SER A 14 -64.59 -6.30 -13.96
C SER A 14 -65.58 -6.27 -12.79
N GLU A 15 -65.24 -6.87 -11.64
CA GLU A 15 -66.17 -7.11 -10.52
C GLU A 15 -65.71 -6.56 -9.16
N TYR A 16 -66.66 -6.03 -8.37
CA TYR A 16 -66.43 -5.57 -7.00
C TYR A 16 -67.65 -5.85 -6.09
N PRO A 17 -67.58 -6.79 -5.12
CA PRO A 17 -66.74 -8.00 -5.09
C PRO A 17 -67.18 -9.02 -6.16
N LEU A 18 -66.87 -10.32 -6.00
CA LEU A 18 -67.16 -11.47 -6.90
C LEU A 18 -68.67 -11.77 -7.14
N THR A 19 -69.52 -10.75 -7.11
CA THR A 19 -70.98 -10.82 -7.28
C THR A 19 -71.57 -9.60 -7.98
N ARG A 20 -70.78 -8.57 -8.36
CA ARG A 20 -71.29 -7.34 -9.00
C ARG A 20 -70.30 -6.74 -9.99
N ASN A 21 -70.71 -6.66 -11.26
CA ASN A 21 -69.96 -5.99 -12.32
C ASN A 21 -70.08 -4.45 -12.21
N PHE A 22 -69.03 -3.73 -12.63
CA PHE A 22 -69.05 -2.26 -12.77
C PHE A 22 -70.07 -1.80 -13.81
N LYS A 23 -70.74 -0.65 -13.58
CA LYS A 23 -71.82 -0.17 -14.47
C LYS A 23 -71.31 0.59 -15.70
N ASP A 24 -70.12 1.20 -15.62
CA ASP A 24 -69.41 1.78 -16.76
C ASP A 24 -68.20 0.90 -17.16
N PRO A 25 -68.17 0.32 -18.37
CA PRO A 25 -67.07 -0.53 -18.83
C PRO A 25 -65.71 0.19 -18.96
N ARG A 26 -65.69 1.52 -18.90
CA ARG A 26 -64.45 2.30 -18.88
C ARG A 26 -63.70 2.17 -17.55
N ILE A 27 -64.41 1.96 -16.44
CA ILE A 27 -63.81 1.85 -15.09
C ILE A 27 -62.81 0.68 -15.00
N PRO A 28 -63.16 -0.59 -15.33
CA PRO A 28 -62.19 -1.70 -15.30
C PRO A 28 -61.04 -1.51 -16.30
N MET A 29 -61.29 -0.88 -17.45
CA MET A 29 -60.23 -0.53 -18.41
C MET A 29 -59.22 0.46 -17.81
N THR A 30 -59.69 1.54 -17.16
CA THR A 30 -58.82 2.51 -16.48
C THR A 30 -58.07 1.88 -15.30
N VAL A 31 -58.73 1.08 -14.45
CA VAL A 31 -58.08 0.36 -13.34
C VAL A 31 -56.99 -0.58 -13.86
N THR A 32 -57.24 -1.29 -14.96
CA THR A 32 -56.24 -2.18 -15.58
C THR A 32 -55.02 -1.39 -16.09
N ILE A 33 -55.24 -0.28 -16.80
CA ILE A 33 -54.15 0.57 -17.33
C ILE A 33 -53.32 1.18 -16.20
N CYS A 34 -53.96 1.75 -15.17
CA CYS A 34 -53.26 2.30 -14.01
C CYS A 34 -52.49 1.22 -13.24
N SER A 35 -53.04 0.01 -13.12
CA SER A 35 -52.34 -1.13 -12.51
C SER A 35 -51.09 -1.54 -13.28
N VAL A 36 -51.15 -1.61 -14.62
CA VAL A 36 -49.98 -1.90 -15.46
C VAL A 36 -48.91 -0.80 -15.32
N LEU A 37 -49.30 0.47 -15.28
CA LEU A 37 -48.36 1.59 -15.08
C LEU A 37 -47.69 1.54 -13.69
N VAL A 38 -48.45 1.27 -12.63
CA VAL A 38 -47.90 1.09 -11.27
C VAL A 38 -46.94 -0.10 -11.23
N LEU A 39 -47.30 -1.24 -11.82
CA LEU A 39 -46.44 -2.42 -11.87
C LEU A 39 -45.13 -2.15 -12.62
N MET A 40 -45.20 -1.52 -13.79
CA MET A 40 -44.00 -1.14 -14.57
C MET A 40 -43.12 -0.13 -13.82
N GLY A 41 -43.71 0.84 -13.12
CA GLY A 41 -42.99 1.78 -12.27
C GLY A 41 -42.29 1.09 -11.10
N LEU A 42 -42.96 0.16 -10.42
CA LEU A 42 -42.38 -0.64 -9.33
C LEU A 42 -41.24 -1.55 -9.84
N ILE A 43 -41.40 -2.19 -11.01
CA ILE A 43 -40.34 -3.01 -11.61
C ILE A 43 -39.11 -2.14 -11.92
N LEU A 44 -39.29 -1.00 -12.59
CA LEU A 44 -38.20 -0.09 -12.94
C LEU A 44 -37.49 0.45 -11.69
N PHE A 45 -38.25 0.85 -10.67
CA PHE A 45 -37.71 1.32 -9.40
C PHE A 45 -36.87 0.25 -8.69
N ASN A 46 -37.35 -1.00 -8.60
CA ASN A 46 -36.61 -2.09 -7.97
C ASN A 46 -35.37 -2.50 -8.78
N VAL A 47 -35.44 -2.48 -10.11
CA VAL A 47 -34.27 -2.70 -10.99
C VAL A 47 -33.21 -1.62 -10.75
N LEU A 48 -33.57 -0.34 -10.72
CA LEU A 48 -32.62 0.75 -10.55
C LEU A 48 -32.04 0.86 -9.12
N THR A 49 -32.84 0.59 -8.09
CA THR A 49 -32.42 0.73 -6.68
C THR A 49 -31.79 -0.52 -6.07
N GLN A 50 -32.14 -1.71 -6.56
CA GLN A 50 -31.71 -2.99 -5.99
C GLN A 50 -31.13 -3.96 -7.02
N GLY A 51 -31.01 -3.58 -8.30
CA GLY A 51 -30.51 -4.46 -9.36
C GLY A 51 -29.01 -4.75 -9.29
N SER A 52 -28.21 -3.87 -8.68
CA SER A 52 -26.78 -4.08 -8.40
C SER A 52 -26.53 -4.51 -6.95
N VAL A 53 -25.35 -5.09 -6.69
CA VAL A 53 -24.83 -5.34 -5.33
C VAL A 53 -23.36 -4.94 -5.28
N SER A 54 -22.94 -4.21 -4.25
CA SER A 54 -21.53 -3.99 -3.95
C SER A 54 -20.88 -5.30 -3.46
N GLN A 55 -19.94 -5.82 -4.23
CA GLN A 55 -19.10 -6.97 -3.87
C GLN A 55 -17.68 -6.48 -3.59
N THR A 56 -17.13 -6.88 -2.45
CA THR A 56 -15.77 -6.52 -2.02
C THR A 56 -14.88 -7.76 -2.06
N GLU A 57 -13.79 -7.69 -2.81
CA GLU A 57 -12.77 -8.74 -2.89
C GLU A 57 -11.46 -8.20 -2.30
N SER A 58 -10.88 -8.91 -1.34
CA SER A 58 -9.57 -8.58 -0.79
C SER A 58 -8.47 -9.40 -1.48
N ILE A 59 -7.43 -8.71 -1.96
CA ILE A 59 -6.27 -9.29 -2.62
C ILE A 59 -4.98 -8.73 -2.01
N LEU A 60 -3.90 -9.51 -2.06
CA LEU A 60 -2.55 -9.03 -1.74
C LEU A 60 -1.88 -8.55 -3.04
N ARG A 61 -1.20 -7.40 -3.01
CA ARG A 61 -0.36 -6.90 -4.12
C ARG A 61 1.05 -6.54 -3.60
N GLY A 62 2.06 -6.65 -4.48
CA GLY A 62 3.45 -6.24 -4.18
C GLY A 62 3.70 -4.73 -4.26
N HIS A 63 2.74 -3.98 -4.84
CA HIS A 63 2.80 -2.53 -5.01
C HIS A 63 1.62 -1.83 -4.34
N TRP A 64 1.87 -0.61 -3.87
CA TRP A 64 0.92 0.34 -3.33
C TRP A 64 0.07 0.97 -4.44
N TYR A 65 -1.17 1.34 -4.11
CA TYR A 65 -2.07 2.04 -5.03
C TYR A 65 -2.81 3.15 -4.28
N ILE A 66 -2.76 4.36 -4.83
CA ILE A 66 -3.54 5.50 -4.35
C ILE A 66 -5.03 5.17 -4.44
N LYS A 67 -5.75 5.43 -3.34
CA LYS A 67 -7.17 5.08 -3.19
C LYS A 67 -8.05 5.71 -4.28
N ASN A 68 -8.78 4.86 -5.00
CA ASN A 68 -9.78 5.22 -6.00
C ASN A 68 -11.17 4.70 -5.57
N SER A 69 -12.23 5.08 -6.28
CA SER A 69 -13.61 4.65 -6.07
C SER A 69 -13.83 3.13 -6.07
N THR A 70 -12.98 2.37 -6.77
CA THR A 70 -13.05 0.91 -6.93
C THR A 70 -11.94 0.15 -6.21
N LEU A 71 -10.90 0.81 -5.69
CA LEU A 71 -9.71 0.18 -5.11
C LEU A 71 -9.21 0.98 -3.90
N SER A 72 -9.05 0.32 -2.76
CA SER A 72 -8.44 0.90 -1.57
C SER A 72 -7.45 -0.09 -0.96
N CYS A 73 -6.18 0.29 -0.90
CA CYS A 73 -5.14 -0.48 -0.21
C CYS A 73 -4.96 -0.02 1.24
N GLN A 74 -4.42 -0.90 2.07
CA GLN A 74 -3.94 -0.62 3.43
C GLN A 74 -2.40 -0.58 3.44
N PRO A 75 -1.78 0.36 4.17
CA PRO A 75 -0.33 0.45 4.31
C PRO A 75 0.27 -0.87 4.80
N ALA A 76 1.45 -1.21 4.30
CA ALA A 76 2.19 -2.37 4.77
C ALA A 76 2.75 -2.09 6.18
N THR A 77 2.71 -3.10 7.06
CA THR A 77 3.36 -3.01 8.39
C THR A 77 4.78 -3.54 8.29
N MET A 78 5.75 -2.65 8.42
CA MET A 78 7.17 -2.98 8.45
C MET A 78 7.59 -3.22 9.89
N VAL A 79 8.34 -4.29 10.18
CA VAL A 79 8.61 -4.76 11.54
C VAL A 79 10.11 -5.02 11.74
N MET A 80 10.65 -4.57 12.87
CA MET A 80 12.03 -4.76 13.28
C MET A 80 12.39 -6.26 13.36
N GLY A 81 13.60 -6.61 12.93
CA GLY A 81 14.10 -7.98 12.81
C GLY A 81 13.70 -8.69 11.52
N ASN A 82 12.64 -8.29 10.83
CA ASN A 82 12.31 -8.82 9.51
C ASN A 82 13.30 -8.30 8.45
N SER A 83 13.53 -9.11 7.42
CA SER A 83 14.34 -8.75 6.25
C SER A 83 13.50 -8.52 5.01
N TYR A 84 13.87 -7.49 4.25
CA TYR A 84 13.17 -6.99 3.08
C TYR A 84 14.15 -6.88 1.91
N PHE A 85 13.68 -7.18 0.69
CA PHE A 85 14.41 -6.86 -0.54
C PHE A 85 13.92 -5.52 -1.07
N THR A 86 14.76 -4.76 -1.75
CA THR A 86 14.27 -3.60 -2.50
C THR A 86 13.61 -4.03 -3.81
N ASN A 87 12.75 -3.18 -4.35
CA ASN A 87 12.19 -3.25 -5.70
C ASN A 87 12.53 -1.94 -6.43
N THR A 88 12.60 -1.97 -7.75
CA THR A 88 12.49 -0.74 -8.56
C THR A 88 11.15 -0.07 -8.32
N GLN A 89 11.13 1.27 -8.22
CA GLN A 89 9.90 2.03 -8.02
C GLN A 89 8.87 1.71 -9.13
N PRO A 90 7.61 1.37 -8.79
CA PRO A 90 6.59 1.06 -9.79
C PRO A 90 6.34 2.26 -10.71
N THR A 91 6.47 2.04 -12.02
CA THR A 91 6.09 3.04 -13.02
C THR A 91 4.57 3.01 -13.21
N HIS A 92 3.83 3.58 -12.25
CA HIS A 92 2.35 3.62 -12.29
C HIS A 92 1.86 4.24 -13.61
N PRO A 93 1.19 3.48 -14.50
CA PRO A 93 0.68 4.04 -15.74
C PRO A 93 -0.64 4.77 -15.43
N GLY A 94 -0.65 6.09 -15.59
CA GLY A 94 -1.79 6.94 -15.19
C GLY A 94 -3.14 6.49 -15.75
N ASP A 95 -4.01 6.05 -14.84
CA ASP A 95 -5.45 5.73 -14.92
C ASP A 95 -6.01 4.83 -16.05
N ASN A 96 -5.28 4.61 -17.16
CA ASN A 96 -5.86 4.08 -18.40
C ASN A 96 -5.01 2.99 -19.10
N LYS A 97 -4.23 2.20 -18.35
CA LYS A 97 -3.57 0.97 -18.86
C LYS A 97 -3.84 -0.23 -17.96
N GLU A 98 -3.71 -1.42 -18.53
CA GLU A 98 -4.03 -2.71 -17.88
C GLU A 98 -3.31 -2.87 -16.53
N LEU A 99 -4.09 -3.15 -15.47
CA LEU A 99 -3.67 -3.17 -14.06
C LEU A 99 -2.73 -4.34 -13.69
N ASP A 100 -2.39 -5.17 -14.68
CA ASP A 100 -1.81 -6.50 -14.52
C ASP A 100 -0.55 -6.70 -15.41
N LYS A 101 0.00 -5.62 -15.98
CA LYS A 101 1.38 -5.59 -16.50
C LYS A 101 2.31 -5.00 -15.44
N GLU A 102 2.61 -5.80 -14.44
CA GLU A 102 3.75 -5.60 -13.55
C GLU A 102 5.02 -5.55 -14.43
N ALA A 103 5.55 -4.34 -14.65
CA ALA A 103 6.77 -4.15 -15.40
C ALA A 103 7.91 -4.80 -14.60
N GLY A 104 8.48 -5.89 -15.15
CA GLY A 104 9.12 -6.96 -14.38
C GLY A 104 10.00 -6.47 -13.23
N GLU A 105 9.59 -6.80 -12.00
CA GLU A 105 10.26 -6.38 -10.76
C GLU A 105 11.77 -6.65 -10.80
N GLN A 106 12.59 -5.61 -10.96
CA GLN A 106 14.01 -5.71 -10.66
C GLN A 106 14.16 -5.61 -9.14
N ARG A 107 14.28 -6.79 -8.52
CA ARG A 107 14.47 -6.98 -7.08
C ARG A 107 15.88 -6.63 -6.63
N GLY A 108 16.04 -6.40 -5.34
CA GLY A 108 17.30 -6.03 -4.71
C GLY A 108 18.32 -7.17 -4.70
N SER A 109 19.59 -6.82 -4.76
CA SER A 109 20.71 -7.76 -4.66
C SER A 109 21.06 -8.13 -3.22
N PHE A 110 20.55 -7.39 -2.22
CA PHE A 110 20.75 -7.67 -0.80
C PHE A 110 19.43 -7.84 -0.04
N SER A 111 19.52 -8.56 1.08
CA SER A 111 18.42 -8.77 2.03
C SER A 111 18.64 -7.84 3.23
N TRP A 112 17.81 -6.79 3.33
CA TRP A 112 17.97 -5.71 4.30
C TRP A 112 17.09 -5.96 5.53
N SER A 113 17.72 -6.32 6.66
CA SER A 113 17.05 -6.51 7.94
C SER A 113 16.85 -5.19 8.67
N LEU A 114 15.61 -4.88 9.06
CA LEU A 114 15.25 -3.65 9.77
C LEU A 114 15.73 -3.73 11.23
N GLN A 115 16.82 -3.03 11.57
CA GLN A 115 17.43 -3.07 12.91
C GLN A 115 16.78 -2.09 13.90
N SER A 116 16.31 -0.93 13.44
CA SER A 116 15.61 0.04 14.28
C SER A 116 14.75 1.02 13.46
N VAL A 117 13.79 1.64 14.14
CA VAL A 117 12.87 2.65 13.62
C VAL A 117 12.86 3.83 14.58
N VAL A 118 12.98 5.06 14.07
CA VAL A 118 12.96 6.28 14.87
C VAL A 118 12.13 7.35 14.17
N ARG A 119 11.19 7.98 14.88
CA ARG A 119 10.43 9.13 14.37
C ARG A 119 10.97 10.44 14.94
N GLY A 120 11.12 11.46 14.09
CA GLY A 120 11.39 12.83 14.51
C GLY A 120 12.83 13.33 14.31
N PRO A 121 13.04 14.66 14.36
CA PRO A 121 14.28 15.30 13.93
C PRO A 121 15.46 15.13 14.90
N GLU A 122 15.26 14.57 16.09
CA GLU A 122 16.33 14.39 17.09
C GLU A 122 16.92 12.98 17.14
N GLY A 123 16.42 12.02 16.36
CA GLY A 123 17.01 10.67 16.28
C GLY A 123 16.99 9.86 17.58
N ARG A 124 16.17 10.23 18.57
CA ARG A 124 16.02 9.48 19.83
C ARG A 124 15.15 8.25 19.60
N ASP A 125 15.65 7.09 20.01
CA ASP A 125 14.90 5.83 20.03
C ASP A 125 13.54 5.99 20.73
N THR A 126 12.44 5.73 20.00
CA THR A 126 11.06 5.80 20.49
C THR A 126 10.58 4.46 21.05
N GLY A 127 11.41 3.40 21.03
CA GLY A 127 11.03 2.03 21.38
C GLY A 127 10.15 1.35 20.33
N GLU A 128 10.12 1.88 19.11
CA GLU A 128 9.26 1.39 18.04
C GLU A 128 9.81 0.14 17.35
N THR A 129 9.01 -0.93 17.39
CA THR A 129 9.31 -2.19 16.73
C THR A 129 8.82 -2.27 15.29
N GLY A 130 8.32 -1.16 14.70
CA GLY A 130 7.80 -1.14 13.34
C GLY A 130 7.10 0.16 12.95
N PHE A 131 6.78 0.31 11.65
CA PHE A 131 6.10 1.48 11.08
C PHE A 131 5.18 1.09 9.91
N TYR A 132 4.26 1.99 9.56
CA TYR A 132 3.41 1.85 8.36
C TYR A 132 4.10 2.44 7.13
N TYR A 133 4.03 1.73 6.00
CA TYR A 133 4.71 2.08 4.75
C TYR A 133 3.75 2.09 3.55
N GLU A 134 3.95 3.04 2.63
CA GLU A 134 3.14 3.29 1.42
C GLU A 134 4.03 3.39 0.16
N GLU A 135 5.00 2.46 0.03
CA GLU A 135 5.92 2.34 -1.12
C GLU A 135 6.70 3.62 -1.51
N SER A 136 6.99 4.48 -0.53
CA SER A 136 7.77 5.69 -0.75
C SER A 136 9.25 5.37 -1.05
N PRO A 137 9.88 6.00 -2.07
CA PRO A 137 11.29 5.81 -2.39
C PRO A 137 12.21 6.12 -1.21
N LEU A 138 13.18 5.24 -1.01
CA LEU A 138 14.19 5.37 0.02
C LEU A 138 15.21 6.46 -0.31
N ARG A 139 15.61 7.21 0.72
CA ARG A 139 16.76 8.12 0.70
C ARG A 139 17.75 7.58 1.74
N CYS A 140 18.79 6.89 1.30
CA CYS A 140 19.72 6.15 2.17
C CYS A 140 21.16 6.64 2.07
N ASN A 141 21.83 6.67 3.22
CA ASN A 141 23.28 6.75 3.33
C ASN A 141 23.80 5.38 3.80
N ILE A 142 24.91 4.88 3.26
CA ILE A 142 25.64 3.76 3.90
C ILE A 142 26.43 4.37 5.07
N THR A 143 26.33 3.78 6.27
CA THR A 143 26.89 4.34 7.51
C THR A 143 27.84 3.40 8.25
N GLY A 144 27.84 2.12 7.88
CA GLY A 144 28.78 1.13 8.42
C GLY A 144 28.99 -0.01 7.44
N ILE A 145 30.18 -0.61 7.48
CA ILE A 145 30.56 -1.75 6.65
C ILE A 145 31.54 -2.64 7.42
N SER A 146 31.46 -3.95 7.26
CA SER A 146 32.48 -4.87 7.74
C SER A 146 32.74 -6.00 6.74
N LEU A 147 33.98 -6.47 6.73
CA LEU A 147 34.42 -7.64 5.97
C LEU A 147 35.40 -8.43 6.84
N THR A 148 35.16 -9.74 6.97
CA THR A 148 36.10 -10.67 7.60
C THR A 148 36.37 -11.83 6.66
N TYR A 149 37.66 -12.08 6.40
CA TYR A 149 38.15 -13.25 5.69
C TYR A 149 38.85 -14.19 6.67
N ASP A 150 38.48 -15.47 6.67
CA ASP A 150 39.11 -16.52 7.48
C ASP A 150 39.98 -17.40 6.57
N PHE A 151 41.28 -17.44 6.88
CA PHE A 151 42.27 -18.17 6.09
C PHE A 151 42.30 -19.67 6.39
N GLN A 152 41.85 -20.11 7.57
CA GLN A 152 41.86 -21.53 7.95
C GLN A 152 40.73 -22.30 7.28
N ILE A 153 39.52 -21.76 7.27
CA ILE A 153 38.35 -22.39 6.62
C ILE A 153 38.02 -21.82 5.24
N GLN A 154 38.86 -20.91 4.72
CA GLN A 154 38.70 -20.26 3.41
C GLN A 154 37.29 -19.69 3.20
N SER A 155 36.82 -18.97 4.22
CA SER A 155 35.47 -18.40 4.27
C SER A 155 35.52 -16.89 4.42
N PHE A 156 34.41 -16.23 4.11
CA PHE A 156 34.24 -14.83 4.46
C PHE A 156 32.81 -14.54 4.92
N SER A 157 32.70 -13.49 5.71
CA SER A 157 31.45 -12.85 6.06
C SER A 157 31.58 -11.34 5.87
N TYR A 158 30.44 -10.68 5.60
CA TYR A 158 30.38 -9.24 5.53
C TYR A 158 29.07 -8.71 6.12
N SER A 159 29.09 -7.45 6.54
CA SER A 159 27.86 -6.70 6.82
C SER A 159 27.92 -5.30 6.23
N MET A 160 26.75 -4.73 5.92
CA MET A 160 26.62 -3.34 5.51
C MET A 160 25.39 -2.75 6.19
N ARG A 161 25.55 -1.56 6.77
CA ARG A 161 24.51 -0.81 7.47
C ARG A 161 24.19 0.47 6.70
N ALA A 162 22.92 0.71 6.47
CA ALA A 162 22.41 1.93 5.86
C ALA A 162 21.41 2.62 6.79
N MET A 163 21.47 3.95 6.84
CA MET A 163 20.46 4.78 7.48
C MET A 163 19.60 5.42 6.39
N CYS A 164 18.31 5.12 6.40
CA CYS A 164 17.37 5.52 5.36
C CYS A 164 16.25 6.40 5.94
N VAL A 165 15.74 7.33 5.14
CA VAL A 165 14.60 8.20 5.49
C VAL A 165 13.41 7.87 4.61
N THR A 166 12.27 7.57 5.22
CA THR A 166 11.00 7.31 4.53
C THR A 166 9.85 8.12 5.16
N PRO A 167 9.01 8.81 4.37
CA PRO A 167 7.84 9.55 4.86
C PRO A 167 6.96 8.77 5.83
N SER A 168 6.31 9.49 6.74
CA SER A 168 5.31 8.90 7.63
C SER A 168 3.93 8.88 6.96
N VAL A 169 3.21 7.77 7.17
CA VAL A 169 1.84 7.57 6.66
C VAL A 169 0.79 8.26 7.54
N GLU A 170 1.11 8.45 8.82
CA GLU A 170 0.32 9.25 9.74
C GLU A 170 0.42 10.74 9.38
N LYS A 171 -0.65 11.51 9.65
CA LYS A 171 -0.67 12.94 9.30
C LYS A 171 -0.07 13.78 10.42
N ASN A 172 0.81 14.71 10.04
CA ASN A 172 1.54 15.62 10.93
C ASN A 172 2.58 14.93 11.85
N THR A 173 2.90 13.66 11.60
CA THR A 173 4.10 13.01 12.14
C THR A 173 5.32 13.33 11.27
N ALA A 174 6.52 13.21 11.85
CA ALA A 174 7.77 13.38 11.13
C ALA A 174 8.16 12.09 10.37
N ASP A 175 8.99 12.22 9.33
CA ASP A 175 9.59 11.09 8.60
C ASP A 175 10.20 10.04 9.54
N ASN A 176 10.10 8.77 9.13
CA ASN A 176 10.73 7.65 9.83
C ASN A 176 12.18 7.53 9.35
N TYR A 177 13.12 7.59 10.30
CA TYR A 177 14.51 7.22 10.11
C TYR A 177 14.63 5.73 10.46
N ILE A 178 15.11 4.92 9.52
CA ILE A 178 15.21 3.47 9.68
C ILE A 178 16.66 3.01 9.49
N CYS A 179 17.10 2.09 10.35
CA CYS A 179 18.39 1.43 10.21
C CYS A 179 18.18 0.09 9.49
N LEU A 180 18.75 -0.06 8.30
CA LEU A 180 18.77 -1.30 7.55
C LEU A 180 20.16 -1.93 7.66
N GLU A 181 20.23 -3.24 7.89
CA GLU A 181 21.49 -3.99 7.88
C GLU A 181 21.35 -5.26 7.03
N THR A 182 22.26 -5.46 6.08
CA THR A 182 22.45 -6.74 5.39
C THR A 182 23.67 -7.45 5.97
N ARG A 183 23.58 -8.77 6.10
CA ARG A 183 24.67 -9.65 6.56
C ARG A 183 24.76 -10.86 5.64
N PHE A 184 25.97 -11.26 5.29
CA PHE A 184 26.26 -12.43 4.48
C PHE A 184 27.38 -13.26 5.08
N SER A 185 27.32 -14.57 4.84
CA SER A 185 28.32 -15.56 5.20
C SER A 185 28.32 -16.64 4.13
N ILE A 186 29.51 -16.94 3.57
CA ILE A 186 29.66 -17.99 2.55
C ILE A 186 29.50 -19.41 3.11
N VAL A 187 29.45 -19.55 4.45
CA VAL A 187 29.15 -20.81 5.15
C VAL A 187 27.64 -21.06 5.15
N ASP A 188 26.83 -20.02 5.39
CA ASP A 188 25.38 -20.16 5.58
C ASP A 188 24.59 -20.22 4.26
N ARG A 189 25.09 -19.59 3.19
CA ARG A 189 24.61 -19.64 1.78
C ARG A 189 23.10 -19.49 1.51
N ALA A 190 22.28 -19.08 2.48
CA ALA A 190 20.83 -18.97 2.37
C ALA A 190 20.34 -17.75 1.55
N VAL A 191 21.02 -17.44 0.44
CA VAL A 191 20.70 -16.32 -0.45
C VAL A 191 19.80 -16.73 -1.62
N PRO A 192 18.81 -15.91 -2.04
CA PRO A 192 18.00 -16.21 -3.22
C PRO A 192 18.80 -16.14 -4.53
N ARG A 193 18.46 -16.99 -5.51
CA ARG A 193 19.13 -17.02 -6.83
C ARG A 193 19.16 -15.68 -7.57
N PHE A 194 18.20 -14.79 -7.35
CA PHE A 194 18.21 -13.45 -7.98
C PHE A 194 19.31 -12.52 -7.44
N THR A 195 19.98 -12.89 -6.34
CA THR A 195 21.15 -12.16 -5.80
C THR A 195 22.49 -12.73 -6.30
N GLU A 196 22.48 -13.88 -6.97
CA GLU A 196 23.65 -14.71 -7.26
C GLU A 196 24.73 -13.98 -8.06
N GLU A 197 24.38 -13.07 -8.97
CA GLU A 197 25.31 -12.25 -9.75
C GLU A 197 26.21 -11.36 -8.88
N VAL A 198 25.60 -10.59 -7.98
CA VAL A 198 26.30 -9.71 -7.03
C VAL A 198 27.08 -10.52 -6.00
N GLN A 199 26.50 -11.62 -5.48
CA GLN A 199 27.22 -12.48 -4.54
C GLN A 199 28.44 -13.15 -5.19
N ASN A 200 28.35 -13.59 -6.45
CA ASN A 200 29.49 -14.13 -7.20
C ASN A 200 30.56 -13.06 -7.48
N THR A 201 30.17 -11.82 -7.74
CA THR A 201 31.11 -10.71 -7.95
C THR A 201 31.86 -10.37 -6.66
N LEU A 202 31.15 -10.20 -5.54
CA LEU A 202 31.77 -9.98 -4.23
C LEU A 202 32.66 -11.15 -3.83
N GLN A 203 32.19 -12.40 -4.01
CA GLN A 203 32.95 -13.62 -3.74
C GLN A 203 34.26 -13.67 -4.54
N ALA A 204 34.24 -13.33 -5.83
CA ALA A 204 35.43 -13.38 -6.68
C ALA A 204 36.49 -12.34 -6.27
N GLN A 205 36.05 -11.14 -5.86
CA GLN A 205 36.91 -10.06 -5.38
C GLN A 205 37.49 -10.39 -3.99
N VAL A 206 36.65 -10.87 -3.05
CA VAL A 206 37.08 -11.29 -1.71
C VAL A 206 38.05 -12.46 -1.74
N PHE A 207 37.84 -13.48 -2.58
CA PHE A 207 38.83 -14.55 -2.73
C PHE A 207 40.14 -14.09 -3.39
N GLY A 208 40.18 -12.90 -4.02
CA GLY A 208 41.42 -12.24 -4.44
C GLY A 208 42.41 -12.00 -3.29
N ILE A 209 41.92 -11.82 -2.05
CA ILE A 209 42.75 -11.72 -0.83
C ILE A 209 43.58 -13.00 -0.62
N SER A 210 43.00 -14.18 -0.87
CA SER A 210 43.65 -15.47 -0.61
C SER A 210 44.93 -15.71 -1.43
N LYS A 211 45.05 -15.05 -2.58
CA LYS A 211 46.19 -15.16 -3.52
C LYS A 211 47.52 -14.78 -2.88
N TYR A 212 47.52 -13.85 -1.93
CA TYR A 212 48.72 -13.29 -1.29
C TYR A 212 48.99 -13.88 0.10
N TYR A 213 48.15 -14.81 0.57
CA TYR A 213 48.32 -15.49 1.86
C TYR A 213 49.59 -16.36 1.96
N PRO A 214 50.09 -17.00 0.89
CA PRO A 214 51.41 -17.65 0.91
C PRO A 214 52.57 -16.68 1.23
N GLU A 215 52.41 -15.39 0.94
CA GLU A 215 53.40 -14.33 1.13
C GLU A 215 53.19 -13.54 2.44
N LEU A 216 52.09 -13.76 3.16
CA LEU A 216 51.75 -12.99 4.37
C LEU A 216 52.54 -13.45 5.60
N ASN A 217 53.82 -13.10 5.68
CA ASN A 217 54.69 -13.32 6.84
C ASN A 217 55.47 -12.05 7.22
N PHE A 218 55.71 -11.85 8.52
CA PHE A 218 56.44 -10.69 9.03
C PHE A 218 57.07 -10.96 10.39
N SER A 219 58.23 -10.36 10.68
CA SER A 219 58.71 -10.29 12.06
C SER A 219 57.89 -9.26 12.84
N ALA A 220 57.53 -9.55 14.09
CA ALA A 220 56.72 -8.64 14.90
C ALA A 220 57.38 -7.27 15.13
N ASN A 221 58.72 -7.17 14.99
CA ASN A 221 59.46 -5.90 15.05
C ASN A 221 59.25 -4.97 13.83
N ALA A 222 58.61 -5.44 12.77
CA ALA A 222 58.25 -4.64 11.59
C ALA A 222 56.97 -3.81 11.80
N LEU A 223 56.29 -3.97 12.93
CA LEU A 223 55.14 -3.18 13.37
C LEU A 223 55.48 -2.45 14.69
N PRO A 224 54.84 -1.31 14.99
CA PRO A 224 55.03 -0.63 16.28
C PRO A 224 54.48 -1.48 17.42
N SER A 225 55.01 -1.28 18.64
CA SER A 225 54.53 -1.91 19.89
C SER A 225 53.01 -1.78 20.07
N THR A 226 52.46 -0.61 19.73
CA THR A 226 51.02 -0.29 19.80
C THR A 226 50.13 -1.12 18.88
N ALA A 227 50.70 -1.85 17.90
CA ALA A 227 49.95 -2.77 17.05
C ALA A 227 49.50 -4.05 17.78
N PHE A 228 50.18 -4.42 18.87
CA PHE A 228 49.96 -5.69 19.57
C PHE A 228 49.09 -5.50 20.82
N PRO A 229 48.22 -6.46 21.21
CA PRO A 229 47.48 -6.40 22.47
C PRO A 229 48.46 -6.31 23.67
N PRO A 230 48.19 -5.48 24.69
CA PRO A 230 46.94 -4.75 24.98
C PRO A 230 46.80 -3.37 24.31
N TYR A 231 47.54 -3.10 23.23
CA TYR A 231 47.55 -1.83 22.47
C TYR A 231 48.06 -0.62 23.26
N THR A 232 48.91 -0.87 24.27
CA THR A 232 49.64 0.12 25.06
C THR A 232 51.10 -0.31 25.18
N ASP A 233 52.01 0.65 25.41
CA ASP A 233 53.46 0.38 25.49
C ASP A 233 53.85 -0.39 26.76
N LEU A 234 53.63 -1.71 26.77
CA LEU A 234 54.12 -2.62 27.81
C LEU A 234 54.60 -3.98 27.24
N ASN A 235 55.89 -4.26 27.48
CA ASN A 235 56.60 -5.53 27.33
C ASN A 235 56.74 -6.14 25.92
N ASN A 236 57.92 -5.91 25.34
CA ASN A 236 58.37 -6.33 24.00
C ASN A 236 58.58 -7.86 23.81
N SER A 237 57.99 -8.75 24.60
CA SER A 237 58.23 -10.20 24.45
C SER A 237 57.63 -10.77 23.16
N LEU A 238 56.44 -10.31 22.77
CA LEU A 238 55.78 -10.69 21.51
C LEU A 238 56.43 -10.01 20.29
N ALA A 239 57.07 -8.85 20.48
CA ALA A 239 57.68 -8.06 19.43
C ALA A 239 58.97 -8.68 18.83
N GLN A 240 59.37 -9.87 19.27
CA GLN A 240 60.52 -10.63 18.74
C GLN A 240 60.10 -11.93 18.03
N GLU A 241 58.82 -12.27 17.99
CA GLU A 241 58.32 -13.47 17.30
C GLU A 241 58.24 -13.23 15.79
N GLU A 242 58.42 -14.28 14.99
CA GLU A 242 58.07 -14.28 13.57
C GLU A 242 56.63 -14.74 13.40
N VAL A 243 55.78 -13.89 12.82
CA VAL A 243 54.39 -14.24 12.49
C VAL A 243 54.40 -14.89 11.12
N GLY A 244 54.31 -16.23 11.10
CA GLY A 244 54.14 -17.00 9.88
C GLY A 244 52.71 -16.91 9.34
N ASN A 245 52.53 -17.15 8.04
CA ASN A 245 51.20 -17.15 7.45
C ASN A 245 50.26 -18.18 8.10
N ARG A 246 50.78 -19.34 8.52
CA ARG A 246 50.02 -20.39 9.23
C ARG A 246 49.48 -19.96 10.59
N ASP A 247 50.11 -18.96 11.20
CA ASP A 247 49.73 -18.41 12.49
C ASP A 247 48.61 -17.37 12.32
N ILE A 248 48.38 -16.87 11.10
CA ILE A 248 47.34 -15.89 10.78
C ILE A 248 46.02 -16.59 10.50
N LEU A 249 45.05 -16.34 11.38
CA LEU A 249 43.72 -16.93 11.36
C LEU A 249 42.77 -16.16 10.43
N GLN A 250 42.70 -14.84 10.61
CA GLN A 250 41.67 -13.99 10.00
C GLN A 250 42.21 -12.60 9.65
N TRP A 251 41.64 -11.99 8.61
CA TRP A 251 41.80 -10.58 8.25
C TRP A 251 40.42 -9.90 8.34
N SER A 252 40.28 -8.95 9.27
CA SER A 252 39.01 -8.29 9.57
C SER A 252 39.13 -6.78 9.46
N VAL A 253 38.17 -6.15 8.81
CA VAL A 253 37.99 -4.70 8.76
C VAL A 253 36.55 -4.34 9.11
N TRP A 254 36.36 -3.24 9.84
CA TRP A 254 35.06 -2.61 10.04
C TRP A 254 35.22 -1.09 10.00
N LEU A 255 34.38 -0.41 9.23
CA LEU A 255 34.29 1.04 9.21
C LEU A 255 32.93 1.47 9.76
N ASP A 256 32.91 2.49 10.61
CA ASP A 256 31.71 3.06 11.23
C ASP A 256 31.93 4.56 11.52
N GLY A 257 30.86 5.33 11.65
CA GLY A 257 30.92 6.79 11.88
C GLY A 257 31.03 7.63 10.61
N PHE A 258 30.79 7.05 9.43
CA PHE A 258 30.71 7.79 8.17
C PHE A 258 29.27 7.90 7.65
N ASN A 259 29.08 8.72 6.62
CA ASN A 259 27.93 8.68 5.73
C ASN A 259 28.47 8.62 4.29
N TYR A 260 28.06 7.61 3.53
CA TYR A 260 28.38 7.48 2.12
C TYR A 260 27.11 7.61 1.28
N THR A 261 27.14 8.50 0.30
CA THR A 261 26.02 8.77 -0.61
C THR A 261 26.41 8.43 -2.04
N LEU A 262 25.62 7.59 -2.73
CA LEU A 262 25.80 7.30 -4.15
C LEU A 262 25.72 8.58 -5.00
N THR A 263 26.45 8.64 -6.11
CA THR A 263 26.32 9.73 -7.09
C THR A 263 25.11 9.50 -8.00
N GLU A 264 24.43 10.58 -8.41
CA GLU A 264 23.22 10.50 -9.25
C GLU A 264 23.50 9.94 -10.67
N ASN A 265 24.75 10.00 -11.12
CA ASN A 265 25.21 9.51 -12.42
C ASN A 265 26.09 8.26 -12.28
N TYR A 266 25.75 7.37 -11.33
CA TYR A 266 26.50 6.12 -11.11
C TYR A 266 26.52 5.26 -12.38
N GLN A 267 27.70 4.77 -12.74
CA GLN A 267 27.93 3.86 -13.88
C GLN A 267 28.35 2.49 -13.34
N ASP A 268 27.80 1.41 -13.89
CA ASP A 268 28.22 0.08 -13.47
C ASP A 268 29.69 -0.18 -13.84
N PHE A 269 30.49 -0.51 -12.81
CA PHE A 269 31.90 -0.83 -13.02
C PHE A 269 32.06 -2.13 -13.81
N ASN A 270 33.10 -2.18 -14.65
CA ASN A 270 33.52 -3.45 -15.25
C ASN A 270 34.25 -4.30 -14.20
N HIS A 271 33.48 -5.08 -13.42
CA HIS A 271 34.00 -5.93 -12.34
C HIS A 271 34.92 -7.09 -12.80
N SER A 272 35.19 -7.25 -14.11
CA SER A 272 36.16 -8.25 -14.62
C SER A 272 37.61 -7.98 -14.18
N HIS A 273 37.92 -6.76 -13.72
CA HIS A 273 39.22 -6.42 -13.15
C HIS A 273 39.24 -6.78 -11.65
N LEU A 274 39.68 -8.00 -11.35
CA LEU A 274 39.60 -8.68 -10.03
C LEU A 274 40.57 -8.17 -8.94
N TYR A 275 41.33 -7.10 -9.17
CA TYR A 275 42.51 -6.77 -8.32
C TYR A 275 42.77 -5.28 -8.10
N MET A 276 41.98 -4.38 -8.69
CA MET A 276 42.05 -2.92 -8.51
C MET A 276 40.78 -2.32 -9.08
N GLN A 277 39.96 -1.68 -8.26
CA GLN A 277 38.93 -0.75 -8.74
C GLN A 277 39.40 0.70 -8.56
N PRO A 278 38.84 1.66 -9.32
CA PRO A 278 39.02 3.07 -9.02
C PRO A 278 38.37 3.44 -7.68
N GLU A 279 38.51 4.70 -7.28
CA GLU A 279 37.78 5.23 -6.13
C GLU A 279 36.26 5.04 -6.27
N PRO A 280 35.54 4.80 -5.15
CA PRO A 280 34.09 4.68 -5.15
C PRO A 280 33.42 5.94 -5.72
N GLN A 281 32.37 5.75 -6.53
CA GLN A 281 31.78 6.83 -7.35
C GLN A 281 30.95 7.86 -6.58
N GLY A 282 30.51 7.51 -5.38
CA GLY A 282 29.76 8.36 -4.47
C GLY A 282 30.65 9.33 -3.68
N LYS A 283 30.16 9.78 -2.53
CA LYS A 283 30.85 10.74 -1.65
C LYS A 283 30.85 10.26 -0.22
N LEU A 284 32.04 10.22 0.37
CA LEU A 284 32.28 9.89 1.77
C LEU A 284 32.31 11.16 2.64
N TYR A 285 31.51 11.18 3.70
CA TYR A 285 31.48 12.24 4.71
C TYR A 285 31.78 11.60 6.08
N ILE A 286 32.72 12.17 6.84
CA ILE A 286 33.13 11.63 8.15
C ILE A 286 32.42 12.41 9.26
N SER A 287 31.74 11.71 10.16
CA SER A 287 30.86 12.34 11.16
C SER A 287 31.67 13.10 12.22
N GLY A 288 31.58 14.43 12.20
CA GLY A 288 32.34 15.32 13.09
C GLY A 288 33.66 15.84 12.50
N ALA A 289 34.03 15.45 11.28
CA ALA A 289 35.16 16.06 10.58
C ALA A 289 34.78 17.45 10.01
N ALA A 290 35.72 18.41 10.08
CA ALA A 290 35.51 19.76 9.55
C ALA A 290 35.70 19.87 8.02
N ALA A 291 36.28 18.84 7.40
CA ALA A 291 36.46 18.71 5.97
C ALA A 291 36.23 17.25 5.56
N ASN A 292 35.74 17.04 4.33
CA ASN A 292 35.64 15.71 3.75
C ASN A 292 37.03 15.20 3.33
N PRO A 293 37.28 13.88 3.35
CA PRO A 293 38.50 13.31 2.78
C PRO A 293 38.60 13.62 1.28
N ARG A 294 39.84 13.74 0.79
CA ARG A 294 40.12 14.05 -0.63
C ARG A 294 40.06 12.83 -1.54
N SER A 295 40.23 11.65 -0.94
CA SER A 295 40.34 10.35 -1.59
C SER A 295 39.88 9.26 -0.61
N PHE A 296 39.52 8.08 -1.12
CA PHE A 296 38.90 7.03 -0.28
C PHE A 296 39.87 6.34 0.69
N ASP A 297 41.14 6.24 0.32
CA ASP A 297 42.23 5.74 1.17
C ASP A 297 42.46 6.64 2.40
N GLN A 298 42.56 7.96 2.18
CA GLN A 298 42.63 8.96 3.26
C GLN A 298 41.38 8.91 4.14
N GLY A 299 40.19 8.77 3.54
CA GLY A 299 38.94 8.65 4.30
C GLY A 299 38.87 7.38 5.16
N THR A 300 39.38 6.27 4.65
CA THR A 300 39.51 5.00 5.39
C THR A 300 40.49 5.16 6.56
N LEU A 301 41.65 5.76 6.31
CA LEU A 301 42.66 6.04 7.33
C LEU A 301 42.17 7.02 8.41
N ASP A 302 41.46 8.08 8.05
CA ASP A 302 40.83 9.03 8.98
C ASP A 302 39.80 8.32 9.88
N LEU A 303 39.01 7.39 9.33
CA LEU A 303 38.02 6.59 10.06
C LEU A 303 38.67 5.59 11.03
N LEU A 304 39.79 4.98 10.65
CA LEU A 304 40.61 4.11 11.53
C LEU A 304 41.25 4.93 12.67
N ASN A 305 41.83 6.09 12.34
CA ASN A 305 42.42 7.02 13.31
C ASN A 305 41.38 7.58 14.30
N ALA A 306 40.11 7.71 13.89
CA ALA A 306 39.00 8.09 14.77
C ALA A 306 38.55 7.00 15.77
N GLY A 307 39.14 5.79 15.72
CA GLY A 307 38.99 4.74 16.75
C GLY A 307 37.63 4.04 16.82
N LYS A 308 36.62 4.47 16.04
CA LYS A 308 35.35 3.74 15.86
C LYS A 308 35.48 2.60 14.87
N SER A 309 36.27 2.81 13.83
CA SER A 309 36.63 1.81 12.83
C SER A 309 37.87 1.03 13.29
N GLY A 310 38.13 -0.10 12.65
CA GLY A 310 39.35 -0.86 12.91
C GLY A 310 39.69 -1.84 11.80
N LEU A 311 40.97 -2.19 11.75
CA LEU A 311 41.51 -3.24 10.90
C LEU A 311 42.43 -4.12 11.75
N GLN A 312 42.25 -5.43 11.65
CA GLN A 312 42.84 -6.39 12.57
C GLN A 312 43.19 -7.70 11.87
N ILE A 313 44.40 -8.18 12.12
CA ILE A 313 44.87 -9.52 11.79
C ILE A 313 44.72 -10.36 13.06
N ALA A 314 43.94 -11.44 13.03
CA ALA A 314 43.91 -12.40 14.15
C ALA A 314 45.04 -13.41 13.98
N ALA A 315 45.91 -13.54 14.98
CA ALA A 315 47.05 -14.46 14.99
C ALA A 315 47.06 -15.40 16.20
N VAL A 316 47.52 -16.64 16.00
CA VAL A 316 47.74 -17.65 17.05
C VAL A 316 48.77 -17.14 18.06
N GLY A 317 48.56 -17.40 19.35
CA GLY A 317 49.44 -16.96 20.45
C GLY A 317 49.34 -15.47 20.80
N ILE A 318 49.25 -14.60 19.78
CA ILE A 318 49.31 -13.14 19.91
C ILE A 318 47.92 -12.50 20.08
N GLY A 319 46.90 -13.02 19.41
CA GLY A 319 45.56 -12.41 19.36
C GLY A 319 45.41 -11.40 18.22
N GLY A 320 44.72 -10.28 18.47
CA GLY A 320 44.42 -9.28 17.43
C GLY A 320 45.54 -8.27 17.21
N ILE A 321 46.25 -8.35 16.09
CA ILE A 321 47.28 -7.39 15.68
C ILE A 321 46.60 -6.29 14.85
N ARG A 322 46.85 -5.02 15.17
CA ARG A 322 46.34 -3.84 14.46
C ARG A 322 47.50 -3.12 13.77
N PRO A 323 47.83 -3.44 12.50
CA PRO A 323 49.06 -2.97 11.88
C PRO A 323 49.11 -1.45 11.65
N ILE A 324 47.96 -0.77 11.62
CA ILE A 324 47.87 0.69 11.48
C ILE A 324 47.75 1.30 12.89
N PRO A 325 48.76 2.04 13.39
CA PRO A 325 48.71 2.66 14.71
C PRO A 325 47.79 3.90 14.73
N PRO A 326 47.29 4.33 15.90
CA PRO A 326 46.47 5.54 16.01
C PRO A 326 47.26 6.80 15.59
N SER A 327 46.67 7.61 14.72
CA SER A 327 47.27 8.79 14.07
C SER A 327 48.27 8.48 12.94
N ALA A 328 48.25 7.28 12.38
CA ALA A 328 49.08 6.92 11.23
C ALA A 328 48.79 7.81 10.00
N THR A 329 49.84 8.09 9.23
CA THR A 329 49.80 8.76 7.93
C THR A 329 49.78 7.76 6.77
N LEU A 330 49.29 8.19 5.60
CA LEU A 330 49.24 7.37 4.38
C LEU A 330 50.65 6.86 3.97
N THR A 331 51.68 7.65 4.27
CA THR A 331 53.09 7.29 4.07
C THR A 331 53.58 6.18 5.00
N GLU A 332 53.09 6.13 6.25
CA GLU A 332 53.44 5.04 7.18
C GLU A 332 52.71 3.75 6.82
N VAL A 333 51.48 3.85 6.31
CA VAL A 333 50.73 2.70 5.74
C VAL A 333 51.49 2.07 4.57
N GLN A 334 52.15 2.88 3.72
CA GLN A 334 52.99 2.39 2.62
C GLN A 334 54.32 1.76 3.07
N LEU A 335 54.74 1.97 4.33
CA LEU A 335 55.96 1.40 4.92
C LEU A 335 55.71 0.09 5.68
N LEU A 336 54.46 -0.38 5.79
CA LEU A 336 54.13 -1.67 6.39
C LEU A 336 54.80 -2.83 5.64
N PRO A 337 55.19 -3.93 6.33
CA PRO A 337 55.84 -5.06 5.71
C PRO A 337 54.99 -5.65 4.58
N ALA A 338 55.60 -5.90 3.42
CA ALA A 338 54.92 -6.57 2.32
C ALA A 338 54.46 -7.97 2.77
N PRO A 339 53.26 -8.44 2.36
CA PRO A 339 52.32 -7.82 1.41
C PRO A 339 51.25 -6.90 2.05
N MET A 340 51.37 -6.45 3.31
CA MET A 340 50.30 -5.69 3.99
C MET A 340 49.76 -4.46 3.22
N PRO A 341 50.59 -3.60 2.58
CA PRO A 341 50.06 -2.48 1.79
C PRO A 341 49.17 -2.91 0.62
N LEU A 342 49.43 -4.09 0.04
CA LEU A 342 48.61 -4.66 -1.04
C LEU A 342 47.30 -5.26 -0.49
N TYR A 343 47.35 -5.90 0.67
CA TYR A 343 46.15 -6.35 1.38
C TYR A 343 45.21 -5.19 1.72
N LEU A 344 45.75 -4.05 2.15
CA LEU A 344 44.98 -2.84 2.44
C LEU A 344 44.30 -2.29 1.18
N ASN A 345 45.05 -2.09 0.09
CA ASN A 345 44.52 -1.63 -1.19
C ASN A 345 43.44 -2.58 -1.77
N LEU A 346 43.63 -3.90 -1.66
CA LEU A 346 42.60 -4.88 -2.04
C LEU A 346 41.37 -4.83 -1.13
N THR A 347 41.56 -4.56 0.17
CA THR A 347 40.46 -4.42 1.14
C THR A 347 39.65 -3.17 0.85
N GLU A 348 40.29 -2.00 0.68
CA GLU A 348 39.67 -0.76 0.23
C GLU A 348 38.97 -0.95 -1.13
N SER A 349 39.62 -1.69 -2.03
CA SER A 349 39.07 -2.29 -3.26
C SER A 349 37.65 -2.83 -3.08
N ILE A 350 37.52 -3.81 -2.18
CA ILE A 350 36.28 -4.54 -1.91
C ILE A 350 35.27 -3.66 -1.16
N LEU A 351 35.73 -2.84 -0.20
CA LEU A 351 34.85 -1.95 0.57
C LEU A 351 34.19 -0.90 -0.35
N ALA A 352 34.91 -0.37 -1.34
CA ALA A 352 34.37 0.51 -2.37
C ALA A 352 33.28 -0.18 -3.21
N ILE A 353 33.56 -1.38 -3.74
CA ILE A 353 32.58 -2.20 -4.47
C ILE A 353 31.31 -2.41 -3.64
N MET A 354 31.47 -2.79 -2.38
CA MET A 354 30.37 -3.05 -1.45
C MET A 354 29.53 -1.79 -1.20
N MET A 355 30.16 -0.63 -0.95
CA MET A 355 29.46 0.64 -0.73
C MET A 355 28.67 1.08 -1.98
N ASP A 356 29.24 0.96 -3.18
CA ASP A 356 28.55 1.33 -4.42
C ASP A 356 27.43 0.34 -4.78
N MET A 357 27.65 -0.97 -4.60
CA MET A 357 26.59 -1.97 -4.78
C MET A 357 25.43 -1.77 -3.80
N ALA A 358 25.72 -1.52 -2.51
CA ALA A 358 24.69 -1.22 -1.51
C ALA A 358 23.97 0.11 -1.78
N GLY A 359 24.70 1.13 -2.22
CA GLY A 359 24.14 2.41 -2.64
C GLY A 359 23.17 2.24 -3.82
N LYS A 360 23.57 1.51 -4.86
CA LYS A 360 22.73 1.16 -6.03
C LYS A 360 21.52 0.31 -5.63
N ASP A 361 21.65 -0.53 -4.61
CA ASP A 361 20.54 -1.37 -4.15
C ASP A 361 19.45 -0.60 -3.40
N LEU A 362 19.77 0.61 -2.90
CA LEU A 362 18.90 1.43 -2.06
C LEU A 362 18.46 2.77 -2.70
N ASP A 363 19.30 3.42 -3.51
CA ASP A 363 19.03 4.76 -4.06
C ASP A 363 17.76 4.77 -4.93
N LYS A 364 16.78 5.61 -4.55
CA LYS A 364 15.49 5.82 -5.24
C LYS A 364 14.64 4.53 -5.42
N ARG A 365 15.01 3.44 -4.75
CA ARG A 365 14.28 2.16 -4.74
C ARG A 365 13.31 2.09 -3.55
N VAL A 366 12.41 1.13 -3.58
CA VAL A 366 11.33 0.96 -2.58
C VAL A 366 11.50 -0.36 -1.84
N LEU A 367 11.02 -0.49 -0.60
CA LEU A 367 11.03 -1.78 0.10
C LEU A 367 9.90 -2.67 -0.44
N GLY A 368 10.23 -3.89 -0.87
CA GLY A 368 9.25 -4.87 -1.30
C GLY A 368 8.37 -5.31 -0.12
N ALA A 369 7.07 -5.03 -0.20
CA ALA A 369 6.12 -5.26 0.87
C ALA A 369 4.76 -5.75 0.34
N GLY A 370 4.00 -6.46 1.18
CA GLY A 370 2.67 -6.95 0.82
C GLY A 370 1.57 -5.98 1.24
N TYR A 371 0.89 -5.37 0.29
CA TYR A 371 -0.23 -4.45 0.52
C TYR A 371 -1.56 -5.19 0.40
N LEU A 372 -2.40 -5.09 1.44
CA LEU A 372 -3.75 -5.66 1.42
C LEU A 372 -4.70 -4.65 0.76
N CYS A 373 -5.25 -5.01 -0.40
CA CYS A 373 -6.09 -4.15 -1.22
C CYS A 373 -7.50 -4.72 -1.37
N THR A 374 -8.51 -3.90 -1.07
CA THR A 374 -9.91 -4.24 -1.30
C THR A 374 -10.39 -3.60 -2.60
N ILE A 375 -10.81 -4.45 -3.54
CA ILE A 375 -11.50 -4.05 -4.77
C ILE A 375 -13.00 -4.04 -4.49
N THR A 376 -13.67 -2.93 -4.76
CA THR A 376 -15.13 -2.82 -4.73
C THR A 376 -15.69 -2.82 -6.15
N LYS A 377 -16.48 -3.85 -6.47
CA LYS A 377 -17.21 -3.98 -7.75
C LYS A 377 -18.70 -3.84 -7.48
N THR A 378 -19.46 -3.28 -8.42
CA THR A 378 -20.94 -3.20 -8.30
C THR A 378 -21.65 -3.95 -9.43
N PRO A 379 -21.45 -5.28 -9.57
CA PRO A 379 -22.11 -6.06 -10.61
C PRO A 379 -23.63 -6.09 -10.46
N TRP A 380 -24.31 -6.22 -11.59
CA TRP A 380 -25.74 -6.52 -11.64
C TRP A 380 -26.03 -7.93 -11.13
N LYS A 381 -27.14 -8.09 -10.41
CA LYS A 381 -27.66 -9.38 -9.95
C LYS A 381 -27.94 -10.28 -11.15
N LYS A 382 -27.62 -11.58 -11.01
CA LYS A 382 -27.99 -12.61 -11.99
C LYS A 382 -29.52 -12.62 -12.17
N ALA A 383 -30.01 -12.99 -13.35
CA ALA A 383 -31.42 -12.87 -13.72
C ALA A 383 -32.40 -13.55 -12.74
N ILE A 384 -32.05 -14.74 -12.20
CA ILE A 384 -32.91 -15.50 -11.28
C ILE A 384 -33.14 -14.75 -9.95
N PRO A 385 -32.12 -14.37 -9.16
CA PRO A 385 -32.34 -13.57 -7.94
C PRO A 385 -32.88 -12.16 -8.23
N MET A 386 -32.65 -11.61 -9.42
CA MET A 386 -33.28 -10.34 -9.83
C MET A 386 -34.80 -10.49 -9.98
N LEU A 387 -35.27 -11.53 -10.69
CA LEU A 387 -36.70 -11.84 -10.84
C LEU A 387 -37.36 -12.15 -9.49
N ALA A 388 -36.72 -12.95 -8.64
CA ALA A 388 -37.24 -13.28 -7.31
C ALA A 388 -37.39 -12.03 -6.42
N MET A 389 -36.40 -11.12 -6.45
CA MET A 389 -36.44 -9.83 -5.75
C MET A 389 -37.58 -8.94 -6.26
N ILE A 390 -37.71 -8.80 -7.59
CA ILE A 390 -38.78 -8.00 -8.21
C ILE A 390 -40.17 -8.54 -7.83
N ILE A 391 -40.40 -9.86 -7.95
CA ILE A 391 -41.70 -10.47 -7.62
C ILE A 391 -42.01 -10.26 -6.13
N GLY A 392 -41.05 -10.50 -5.25
CA GLY A 392 -41.20 -10.31 -3.80
C GLY A 392 -41.56 -8.87 -3.44
N SER A 393 -40.73 -7.89 -3.83
CA SER A 393 -40.92 -6.49 -3.44
C SER A 393 -42.09 -5.81 -4.13
N CYS A 394 -42.40 -6.15 -5.38
CA CYS A 394 -43.53 -5.56 -6.10
C CYS A 394 -44.86 -6.08 -5.56
N SER A 395 -44.96 -7.35 -5.12
CA SER A 395 -46.23 -7.98 -4.75
C SER A 395 -47.04 -7.21 -3.70
N GLY A 396 -46.41 -6.84 -2.56
CA GLY A 396 -47.08 -6.12 -1.48
C GLY A 396 -47.44 -4.68 -1.86
N MET A 397 -46.50 -3.94 -2.48
CA MET A 397 -46.71 -2.56 -2.94
C MET A 397 -47.82 -2.48 -3.99
N PHE A 398 -47.83 -3.41 -4.95
CA PHE A 398 -48.85 -3.52 -5.98
C PHE A 398 -50.22 -3.89 -5.37
N GLY A 399 -50.29 -4.85 -4.45
CA GLY A 399 -51.53 -5.22 -3.77
C GLY A 399 -52.16 -4.06 -2.98
N ALA A 400 -51.34 -3.26 -2.29
CA ALA A 400 -51.79 -2.06 -1.60
C ALA A 400 -52.32 -0.99 -2.59
N ALA A 401 -51.55 -0.67 -3.62
CA ALA A 401 -51.95 0.30 -4.65
C ALA A 401 -53.23 -0.13 -5.40
N LEU A 402 -53.35 -1.41 -5.76
CA LEU A 402 -54.53 -2.00 -6.38
C LEU A 402 -55.75 -1.91 -5.47
N THR A 403 -55.59 -2.18 -4.16
CA THR A 403 -56.68 -2.04 -3.19
C THR A 403 -57.19 -0.60 -3.09
N ILE A 404 -56.28 0.39 -3.11
CA ILE A 404 -56.63 1.82 -3.14
C ILE A 404 -57.36 2.18 -4.46
N MET A 405 -56.82 1.75 -5.61
CA MET A 405 -57.45 2.01 -6.92
C MET A 405 -58.86 1.40 -7.00
N LEU A 406 -59.05 0.18 -6.53
CA LEU A 406 -60.36 -0.49 -6.49
C LEU A 406 -61.32 0.21 -5.51
N PHE A 407 -60.86 0.68 -4.35
CA PHE A 407 -61.69 1.45 -3.40
C PHE A 407 -62.16 2.78 -4.00
N VAL A 408 -61.26 3.52 -4.67
CA VAL A 408 -61.59 4.77 -5.37
C VAL A 408 -62.56 4.50 -6.53
N ALA A 409 -62.33 3.46 -7.32
CA ALA A 409 -63.21 3.05 -8.42
C ALA A 409 -64.63 2.69 -7.94
N ARG A 410 -64.76 1.89 -6.87
CA ARG A 410 -66.06 1.57 -6.24
C ARG A 410 -66.77 2.82 -5.71
N ARG A 411 -66.05 3.76 -5.10
CA ARG A 411 -66.62 5.04 -4.61
C ARG A 411 -67.12 5.91 -5.78
N TYR A 412 -66.42 5.90 -6.90
CA TYR A 412 -66.81 6.63 -8.12
C TYR A 412 -68.03 5.99 -8.81
N ASP A 413 -68.07 4.67 -8.97
CA ASP A 413 -69.21 3.93 -9.54
C ASP A 413 -70.48 4.07 -8.66
N SER A 414 -70.34 3.96 -7.33
CA SER A 414 -71.43 4.22 -6.39
C SER A 414 -71.97 5.66 -6.51
N HIS A 415 -71.09 6.65 -6.67
CA HIS A 415 -71.52 8.04 -6.90
C HIS A 415 -72.23 8.20 -8.26
N LEU A 416 -71.75 7.57 -9.34
CA LEU A 416 -72.43 7.54 -10.64
C LEU A 416 -73.82 6.91 -10.56
N ILE A 417 -73.96 5.78 -9.85
CA ILE A 417 -75.25 5.11 -9.62
C ILE A 417 -76.22 6.06 -8.90
N SER A 418 -75.81 6.66 -7.78
CA SER A 418 -76.65 7.61 -7.03
C SER A 418 -77.05 8.85 -7.86
N LYS A 419 -76.20 9.26 -8.82
CA LYS A 419 -76.47 10.38 -9.73
C LYS A 419 -77.38 9.99 -10.90
N GLN A 420 -77.47 8.71 -11.26
CA GLN A 420 -78.47 8.19 -12.18
C GLN A 420 -79.82 7.97 -11.49
N GLU A 421 -79.84 7.43 -10.27
CA GLU A 421 -81.06 7.27 -9.47
C GLU A 421 -81.74 8.62 -9.21
N LYS A 422 -80.97 9.64 -8.81
CA LYS A 422 -81.48 11.02 -8.66
C LYS A 422 -81.98 11.68 -9.94
N ARG A 423 -81.60 11.17 -11.12
CA ARG A 423 -82.17 11.61 -12.40
C ARG A 423 -83.47 10.86 -12.70
N ALA A 424 -83.47 9.53 -12.61
CA ALA A 424 -84.65 8.72 -12.80
C ALA A 424 -85.83 9.13 -11.88
N THR A 425 -85.56 9.47 -10.61
CA THR A 425 -86.60 9.99 -9.70
C THR A 425 -87.03 11.43 -10.02
N SER A 426 -86.18 12.23 -10.66
CA SER A 426 -86.54 13.56 -11.15
C SER A 426 -87.39 13.48 -12.42
N ASP A 427 -87.13 12.50 -13.28
CA ASP A 427 -87.88 12.27 -14.52
C ASP A 427 -89.26 11.64 -14.21
N SER A 428 -89.36 10.75 -13.20
CA SER A 428 -90.66 10.21 -12.77
C SER A 428 -91.53 11.24 -12.06
N ALA A 429 -90.94 12.15 -11.28
CA ALA A 429 -91.67 13.22 -10.59
C ALA A 429 -92.29 14.28 -11.53
N VAL A 430 -91.99 14.22 -12.83
CA VAL A 430 -92.63 15.06 -13.88
C VAL A 430 -93.88 14.39 -14.46
N LEU A 431 -94.11 13.09 -14.22
CA LEU A 431 -95.25 12.36 -14.78
C LEU A 431 -96.49 12.33 -13.87
N ASP A 432 -96.31 12.36 -12.55
CA ASP A 432 -97.41 12.27 -11.57
C ASP A 432 -97.82 13.66 -11.05
N ASN A 433 -98.64 14.39 -11.82
CA ASN A 433 -99.38 15.54 -11.30
C ASN A 433 -100.69 15.80 -12.09
N PRO A 434 -101.84 15.26 -11.67
CA PRO A 434 -103.11 15.43 -12.37
C PRO A 434 -103.73 16.82 -12.11
N LEU A 435 -104.48 17.35 -13.08
CA LEU A 435 -105.22 18.60 -12.91
C LEU A 435 -106.30 18.48 -11.81
N ILE A 436 -106.29 19.44 -10.89
CA ILE A 436 -107.49 19.90 -10.18
C ILE A 436 -107.57 21.41 -10.38
N GLU A 437 -108.54 21.85 -11.17
CA GLU A 437 -108.79 23.26 -11.46
C GLU A 437 -110.27 23.56 -11.20
N SER A 438 -110.57 24.15 -10.04
CA SER A 438 -111.89 24.67 -9.68
C SER A 438 -111.79 25.68 -8.53
N GLU A 439 -111.44 26.90 -8.92
CA GLU A 439 -112.14 28.14 -8.52
C GLU A 439 -112.65 28.27 -7.05
N ARG A 440 -111.97 29.11 -6.26
CA ARG A 440 -112.63 30.15 -5.45
C ARG A 440 -111.68 31.23 -4.89
N ASP A 441 -111.99 32.46 -5.29
CA ASP A 441 -112.15 33.70 -4.52
C ASP A 441 -111.15 34.12 -3.42
N GLU A 442 -110.89 35.43 -3.50
CA GLU A 442 -110.35 36.37 -2.52
C GLU A 442 -110.51 36.02 -1.02
N LEU A 443 -109.47 36.28 -0.22
CA LEU A 443 -109.40 37.51 0.61
C LEU A 443 -108.13 37.58 1.49
N MET A 444 -107.51 38.77 1.49
CA MET A 444 -106.87 39.46 2.63
C MET A 444 -105.55 39.00 3.28
N LEU A 445 -104.71 40.03 3.46
CA LEU A 445 -103.76 40.33 4.56
C LEU A 445 -102.44 39.54 4.73
N GLU A 446 -101.36 40.34 4.71
CA GLU A 446 -100.35 40.53 5.78
C GLU A 446 -99.98 39.33 6.69
N SER A 447 -98.70 39.04 6.96
CA SER A 447 -97.71 40.04 7.39
C SER A 447 -96.25 39.52 7.39
N GLN A 448 -95.30 40.45 7.23
CA GLN A 448 -93.90 40.51 7.74
C GLN A 448 -92.92 39.34 7.46
N ILE A 449 -91.72 39.50 6.90
CA ILE A 449 -90.59 40.46 7.06
C ILE A 449 -89.48 39.95 8.02
N GLU A 450 -88.30 39.69 7.43
CA GLU A 450 -86.95 39.55 8.05
C GLU A 450 -86.76 38.40 9.08
N VAL A 451 -85.57 38.00 9.54
CA VAL A 451 -84.19 38.54 9.62
C VAL A 451 -83.20 37.40 9.24
N MET A 452 -82.29 37.48 8.25
CA MET A 452 -81.15 38.37 8.00
C MET A 452 -79.92 38.23 8.93
N LYS A 453 -78.98 37.31 8.61
CA LYS A 453 -77.48 37.41 8.68
C LYS A 453 -76.85 36.02 8.40
N LYS A 454 -75.67 35.81 7.78
CA LYS A 454 -74.29 36.36 7.93
C LYS A 454 -73.62 35.96 9.27
N LYS A 455 -72.33 35.60 9.38
CA LYS A 455 -71.21 35.54 8.39
C LYS A 455 -70.29 34.30 8.72
N PRO A 456 -68.93 34.24 8.57
CA PRO A 456 -68.30 33.02 8.02
C PRO A 456 -67.08 32.50 8.81
N ASP A 457 -66.26 31.64 8.16
CA ASP A 457 -64.79 31.45 8.24
C ASP A 457 -64.05 31.29 9.60
N GLN A 458 -62.88 30.64 9.50
CA GLN A 458 -61.82 30.42 10.52
C GLN A 458 -61.98 29.15 11.40
N ILE A 459 -60.91 28.44 11.80
CA ILE A 459 -59.48 28.61 11.47
C ILE A 459 -58.69 27.29 11.36
N LEU A 460 -57.65 27.40 10.54
CA LEU A 460 -56.44 26.61 10.36
C LEU A 460 -55.83 25.94 11.63
N TRP A 461 -55.35 24.70 11.47
CA TRP A 461 -53.99 24.24 11.79
C TRP A 461 -53.62 23.07 10.87
#